data_AF-A0A8S3SR84-F1
#
_entry.id   AF-A0A8S3SR84-F1
#
_cell.length_a   1.000
_cell.length_b   1.000
_cell.length_c   1.000
_cell.angle_alpha   90.00
_cell.angle_beta   90.00
_cell.angle_gamma   90.00
#
_symmetry.space_group_name_H-M   'P 1'
#
loop_
_entity.id
_entity.type
_entity.pdbx_description
1 polymer ?
#
loop_
_entity_poly.entity_id
_entity_poly.type
_entity_poly.pdbx_seq_one_letter_code
_entity_poly.pdbx_strand_id
1 'polypeptide(L)'
;MVLQSEDMKRSTDIDSDYIESQFEFRGLAASKSPPEYWKNLGSSKTRSEEQAFQGKTIILEKIQQLKKNTTLAFTDGSCKGNPGPCGAGAAILISNSTEHVELTQPVSNRGSILLGELVAIKLTPGHADIQGNELADQLAKKAAQEAEKIQSIPIFTKQDIQKGAKDSVMLKWQNRWDTSEKGRRYYAFQQNVKNTIPKDKPSTEIYRITTSLRTGYCNLNSYKSMICPALIDKCSCGQIETVDHYLLDCENYEEAREKLRSALYFITSKLTLESEVLLATTENDNYKHHIEDIQDLLGVFIKDTGRFTK
;
A
#
# COMPACT_ATOMS: atom_id res chain seq x y z
N MET A 1 -17.67 -14.92 9.29
CA MET A 1 -17.05 -15.92 10.18
C MET A 1 -15.64 -15.43 10.49
N VAL A 2 -15.16 -15.55 11.73
CA VAL A 2 -13.86 -14.96 12.13
C VAL A 2 -12.72 -15.83 11.62
N LEU A 3 -11.82 -15.27 10.80
CA LEU A 3 -10.54 -15.89 10.49
C LEU A 3 -9.58 -15.63 11.67
N GLN A 4 -8.89 -16.68 12.12
CA GLN A 4 -8.21 -16.70 13.41
C GLN A 4 -6.74 -16.29 13.33
N SER A 5 -6.20 -15.85 14.47
CA SER A 5 -4.82 -15.38 14.71
C SER A 5 -3.70 -16.42 14.51
N GLU A 6 -3.93 -17.50 13.77
CA GLU A 6 -2.99 -18.64 13.68
C GLU A 6 -2.09 -18.58 12.44
N ASP A 7 -2.62 -18.19 11.27
CA ASP A 7 -1.84 -18.22 10.03
C ASP A 7 -0.74 -17.14 10.00
N MET A 8 -0.94 -16.02 10.70
CA MET A 8 0.09 -14.97 10.82
C MET A 8 1.23 -15.36 11.78
N LYS A 9 1.01 -16.31 12.71
CA LYS A 9 2.06 -16.85 13.59
C LYS A 9 3.04 -17.76 12.85
N ARG A 10 2.57 -18.50 11.84
CA ARG A 10 3.35 -19.55 11.13
C ARG A 10 4.53 -19.05 10.27
N SER A 11 4.73 -17.74 10.11
CA SER A 11 5.74 -17.20 9.17
C SER A 11 6.76 -16.22 9.76
N THR A 12 6.53 -15.60 10.92
CA THR A 12 7.35 -14.45 11.37
C THR A 12 7.51 -14.28 12.88
N ASP A 13 6.78 -15.00 13.73
CA ASP A 13 6.69 -14.76 15.18
C ASP A 13 6.40 -13.29 15.58
N ILE A 14 5.70 -12.55 14.70
CA ILE A 14 5.19 -11.21 15.01
C ILE A 14 3.84 -11.34 15.72
N ASP A 15 3.79 -10.93 16.99
CA ASP A 15 2.53 -10.62 17.67
C ASP A 15 1.91 -9.35 17.05
N SER A 16 1.17 -9.60 15.98
CA SER A 16 0.50 -8.63 15.12
C SER A 16 -0.79 -8.13 15.76
N ASP A 17 -1.44 -8.97 16.57
CA ASP A 17 -2.57 -8.60 17.42
C ASP A 17 -2.11 -7.54 18.44
N TYR A 18 -0.94 -7.69 19.07
CA TYR A 18 -0.32 -6.68 19.95
C TYR A 18 0.07 -5.38 19.22
N ILE A 19 0.36 -5.41 17.91
CA ILE A 19 0.67 -4.18 17.17
C ILE A 19 -0.62 -3.46 16.74
N GLU A 20 -1.58 -4.13 16.09
CA GLU A 20 -2.81 -3.46 15.62
C GLU A 20 -3.74 -3.06 16.78
N SER A 21 -3.73 -3.76 17.93
CA SER A 21 -4.52 -3.40 19.12
C SER A 21 -3.92 -2.28 19.99
N GLN A 22 -2.70 -1.82 19.70
CA GLN A 22 -1.98 -0.85 20.55
C GLN A 22 -1.60 0.44 19.82
N PHE A 23 -1.64 0.46 18.49
CA PHE A 23 -1.30 1.63 17.68
C PHE A 23 -2.38 1.89 16.62
N GLU A 24 -3.36 2.75 16.90
CA GLU A 24 -4.32 3.23 15.89
C GLU A 24 -3.59 4.01 14.78
N PHE A 25 -3.24 3.33 13.68
CA PHE A 25 -2.57 3.93 12.53
C PHE A 25 -3.49 4.84 11.71
N ARG A 26 -3.74 6.04 12.24
CA ARG A 26 -4.39 7.14 11.49
C ARG A 26 -3.37 7.77 10.54
N GLY A 27 -3.59 7.59 9.24
CA GLY A 27 -2.63 7.97 8.19
C GLY A 27 -2.38 9.48 8.10
N LEU A 28 -1.28 9.94 8.69
CA LEU A 28 -0.75 11.28 8.46
C LEU A 28 0.03 11.34 7.13
N ALA A 29 -0.17 12.41 6.37
CA ALA A 29 0.55 12.62 5.10
C ALA A 29 2.03 12.90 5.39
N ALA A 30 2.93 12.03 4.91
CA ALA A 30 4.36 12.17 5.12
C ALA A 30 4.92 13.39 4.36
N SER A 31 5.30 14.44 5.10
CA SER A 31 6.08 15.55 4.54
C SER A 31 7.43 15.04 4.06
N LYS A 32 7.69 15.13 2.75
CA LYS A 32 8.93 14.66 2.13
C LYS A 32 10.11 15.61 2.32
N SER A 33 9.88 16.80 2.86
CA SER A 33 10.87 17.84 3.11
C SER A 33 10.83 18.31 4.57
N PRO A 34 11.98 18.68 5.15
CA PRO A 34 12.02 19.31 6.46
C PRO A 34 11.37 20.71 6.41
N PRO A 35 10.85 21.23 7.54
CA PRO A 35 10.29 22.58 7.61
C PRO A 35 11.29 23.67 7.19
N GLU A 36 10.77 24.81 6.73
CA GLU A 36 11.55 25.99 6.29
C GLU A 36 12.70 26.33 7.24
N TYR A 37 12.38 26.45 8.53
CA TYR A 37 13.29 26.79 9.64
C TYR A 37 14.35 25.71 9.95
N TRP A 38 14.34 24.57 9.26
CA TRP A 38 15.23 23.44 9.51
C TRP A 38 16.14 23.12 8.31
N LYS A 39 15.91 23.75 7.14
CA LYS A 39 16.61 23.46 5.88
C LYS A 39 18.14 23.61 5.96
N ASN A 40 18.62 24.60 6.71
CA ASN A 40 20.04 24.98 6.73
C ASN A 40 20.88 24.29 7.82
N LEU A 41 20.26 23.46 8.67
CA LEU A 41 20.91 22.84 9.83
C LEU A 41 21.60 21.50 9.53
N GLY A 42 21.45 20.95 8.33
CA GLY A 42 22.06 19.67 7.94
C GLY A 42 21.71 18.46 8.82
N SER A 43 22.48 17.39 8.66
CA SER A 43 22.38 16.16 9.46
C SER A 43 22.87 16.42 10.89
N SER A 44 22.14 15.93 11.89
CA SER A 44 22.53 16.05 13.30
C SER A 44 23.91 15.46 13.63
N LYS A 45 24.38 14.50 12.82
CA LYS A 45 25.70 13.86 12.97
C LYS A 45 26.86 14.67 12.38
N THR A 46 26.60 15.79 11.70
CA THR A 46 27.60 16.57 10.95
C THR A 46 27.41 18.09 11.09
N ARG A 47 26.84 18.54 12.21
CA ARG A 47 26.64 19.97 12.50
C ARG A 47 27.93 20.61 13.02
N SER A 48 28.19 21.85 12.63
CA SER A 48 29.08 22.73 13.40
C SER A 48 28.46 23.05 14.77
N GLU A 49 29.27 23.54 15.71
CA GLU A 49 28.77 24.02 17.01
C GLU A 49 27.72 25.13 16.85
N GLU A 50 27.92 26.03 15.89
CA GLU A 50 26.95 27.07 15.51
C GLU A 50 25.63 26.48 15.02
N GLN A 51 25.66 25.46 14.15
CA GLN A 51 24.44 24.80 13.65
C GLN A 51 23.74 23.98 14.75
N ALA A 52 24.49 23.40 15.69
CA ALA A 52 23.94 22.72 16.85
C ALA A 52 23.26 23.72 17.79
N PHE A 53 23.90 24.87 18.06
CA PHE A 53 23.34 25.95 18.85
C PHE A 53 22.09 26.57 18.20
N GLN A 54 22.15 26.95 16.92
CA GLN A 54 21.00 27.43 16.14
C GLN A 54 19.84 26.43 16.19
N GLY A 55 20.13 25.14 15.98
CA GLY A 55 19.11 24.08 16.05
C GLY A 55 18.47 23.94 17.43
N LYS A 56 19.23 24.14 18.53
CA LYS A 56 18.69 24.14 19.90
C LYS A 56 17.81 25.37 20.13
N THR A 57 18.28 26.57 19.76
CA THR A 57 17.53 27.84 19.89
C THR A 57 16.21 27.81 19.12
N ILE A 58 16.20 27.35 17.86
CA ILE A 58 14.99 27.27 17.02
C ILE A 58 13.88 26.40 17.63
N ILE A 59 14.24 25.35 18.38
CA ILE A 59 13.25 24.52 19.08
C ILE A 59 12.83 25.14 20.41
N LEU A 60 13.77 25.73 21.18
CA LEU A 60 13.45 26.43 22.43
C LEU A 60 12.49 27.61 22.22
N GLU A 61 12.72 28.44 21.20
CA GLU A 61 11.81 29.52 20.81
C GLU A 61 10.42 28.99 20.44
N LYS A 62 10.35 27.88 19.73
CA LYS A 62 9.07 27.24 19.34
C LYS A 62 8.32 26.66 20.53
N ILE A 63 9.04 26.19 21.55
CA ILE A 63 8.45 25.70 22.80
C ILE A 63 7.94 26.86 23.65
N GLN A 64 8.67 27.97 23.72
CA GLN A 64 8.23 29.21 24.39
C GLN A 64 6.97 29.83 23.72
N GLN A 65 6.77 29.59 22.41
CA GLN A 65 5.57 30.01 21.67
C GLN A 65 4.34 29.11 21.91
N LEU A 66 4.48 27.99 22.65
CA LEU A 66 3.35 27.13 22.99
C LEU A 66 2.50 27.72 24.10
N LYS A 67 1.24 27.27 24.19
CA LYS A 67 0.36 27.64 25.29
C LYS A 67 0.92 27.15 26.62
N LYS A 68 0.65 27.86 27.71
CA LYS A 68 0.94 27.37 29.06
C LYS A 68 0.21 26.03 29.29
N ASN A 69 0.84 25.09 30.01
CA ASN A 69 0.37 23.72 30.23
C ASN A 69 0.26 22.86 28.94
N THR A 70 1.12 23.10 27.94
CA THR A 70 1.24 22.24 26.74
C THR A 70 2.08 20.98 27.02
N THR A 71 2.01 20.06 26.06
CA THR A 71 2.35 18.64 26.11
C THR A 71 3.35 18.29 25.00
N LEU A 72 4.52 17.72 25.32
CA LEU A 72 5.64 17.44 24.39
C LEU A 72 6.39 16.16 24.79
N ALA A 73 5.91 15.00 24.35
CA ALA A 73 6.62 13.74 24.56
C ALA A 73 8.02 13.77 23.91
N PHE A 74 9.05 13.39 24.68
CA PHE A 74 10.39 13.07 24.17
C PHE A 74 10.62 11.57 24.19
N THR A 75 11.18 11.04 23.11
CA THR A 75 11.29 9.60 22.84
C THR A 75 12.62 9.29 22.15
N ASP A 76 13.39 8.33 22.64
CA ASP A 76 14.63 7.89 22.00
C ASP A 76 14.85 6.37 22.12
N GLY A 77 15.56 5.80 21.16
CA GLY A 77 15.92 4.39 21.09
C GLY A 77 17.43 4.20 21.14
N SER A 78 17.91 3.26 21.96
CA SER A 78 19.34 2.95 22.07
C SER A 78 19.62 1.48 21.78
N CYS A 79 20.83 1.17 21.28
CA CYS A 79 21.22 -0.17 20.82
C CYS A 79 22.74 -0.36 20.94
N LYS A 80 23.20 -1.31 21.78
CA LYS A 80 24.61 -1.65 22.01
C LYS A 80 25.16 -2.53 20.89
N GLY A 81 25.60 -1.89 19.81
CA GLY A 81 25.78 -2.57 18.52
C GLY A 81 24.43 -2.81 17.86
N ASN A 82 24.36 -2.74 16.54
CA ASN A 82 23.08 -2.76 15.81
C ASN A 82 23.13 -3.86 14.72
N PRO A 83 22.46 -5.02 14.92
CA PRO A 83 21.59 -5.37 16.04
C PRO A 83 22.35 -5.79 17.32
N GLY A 84 21.72 -5.62 18.49
CA GLY A 84 22.31 -5.86 19.81
C GLY A 84 21.35 -5.47 20.95
N PRO A 85 21.80 -5.45 22.22
CA PRO A 85 20.96 -5.07 23.36
C PRO A 85 20.36 -3.68 23.17
N CYS A 86 19.03 -3.59 23.12
CA CYS A 86 18.32 -2.36 22.81
C CYS A 86 17.27 -1.98 23.87
N GLY A 87 17.08 -0.69 24.01
CA GLY A 87 16.26 -0.06 25.03
C GLY A 87 15.50 1.14 24.50
N ALA A 88 14.35 1.40 25.09
CA ALA A 88 13.52 2.56 24.85
C ALA A 88 13.59 3.50 26.05
N GLY A 89 13.65 4.80 25.79
CA GLY A 89 13.61 5.85 26.79
C GLY A 89 12.64 6.94 26.39
N ALA A 90 11.89 7.43 27.35
CA ALA A 90 10.88 8.45 27.15
C ALA A 90 10.87 9.42 28.34
N ALA A 91 10.62 10.70 28.06
CA ALA A 91 10.52 11.74 29.06
C ALA A 91 9.34 12.66 28.77
N ILE A 92 8.65 13.02 29.84
CA ILE A 92 7.39 13.77 29.88
C ILE A 92 7.52 14.79 31.02
N LEU A 93 7.28 16.07 30.77
CA LEU A 93 7.38 17.19 31.71
C LEU A 93 6.06 17.99 31.68
N ILE A 94 5.95 19.28 32.02
CA ILE A 94 4.79 20.15 31.65
C ILE A 94 5.29 21.53 31.23
N SER A 95 4.70 22.17 30.20
CA SER A 95 5.31 23.40 29.65
C SER A 95 5.28 24.56 30.64
N ASN A 96 6.45 25.11 30.96
CA ASN A 96 6.68 26.06 32.05
C ASN A 96 6.50 25.48 33.47
N SER A 97 6.75 24.17 33.65
CA SER A 97 6.85 23.47 34.95
C SER A 97 8.20 22.74 35.07
N THR A 98 8.60 22.39 36.29
CA THR A 98 9.73 21.51 36.59
C THR A 98 9.32 20.05 36.81
N GLU A 99 8.02 19.78 36.91
CA GLU A 99 7.45 18.44 37.10
C GLU A 99 7.71 17.56 35.88
N HIS A 100 8.09 16.30 36.13
CA HIS A 100 8.40 15.35 35.08
C HIS A 100 8.25 13.88 35.47
N VAL A 101 8.16 13.04 34.44
CA VAL A 101 7.99 11.58 34.46
C VAL A 101 9.03 10.99 33.52
N GLU A 102 9.89 10.14 34.09
CA GLU A 102 10.87 9.33 33.37
C GLU A 102 10.31 7.94 33.09
N LEU A 103 10.38 7.49 31.84
CA LEU A 103 9.95 6.14 31.44
C LEU A 103 11.06 5.45 30.69
N THR A 104 11.35 4.21 31.06
CA THR A 104 12.40 3.39 30.46
C THR A 104 11.87 1.97 30.29
N GLN A 105 12.19 1.34 29.16
CA GLN A 105 11.84 -0.05 28.90
C GLN A 105 13.01 -0.74 28.19
N PRO A 106 13.68 -1.70 28.85
CA PRO A 106 14.49 -2.71 28.18
C PRO A 106 13.65 -3.45 27.13
N VAL A 107 14.11 -3.50 25.87
CA VAL A 107 13.27 -3.99 24.75
C VAL A 107 13.68 -5.39 24.28
N SER A 108 14.96 -5.62 23.96
CA SER A 108 15.45 -6.93 23.53
C SER A 108 16.97 -7.01 23.70
N ASN A 109 17.50 -8.20 24.04
CA ASN A 109 18.95 -8.42 24.07
C ASN A 109 19.61 -8.35 22.68
N ARG A 110 18.81 -8.34 21.60
CA ARG A 110 19.28 -8.35 20.21
C ARG A 110 18.27 -7.70 19.27
N GLY A 111 17.80 -6.50 19.60
CA GLY A 111 16.94 -5.71 18.72
C GLY A 111 17.75 -4.77 17.79
N SER A 112 17.06 -3.78 17.23
CA SER A 112 17.67 -2.67 16.49
C SER A 112 17.25 -1.33 17.10
N ILE A 113 17.95 -0.25 16.75
CA ILE A 113 17.61 1.10 17.23
C ILE A 113 16.15 1.51 16.91
N LEU A 114 15.65 1.14 15.72
CA LEU A 114 14.28 1.41 15.27
C LEU A 114 13.23 0.73 16.16
N LEU A 115 13.56 -0.44 16.74
CA LEU A 115 12.68 -1.14 17.67
C LEU A 115 12.63 -0.41 19.03
N GLY A 116 13.76 0.17 19.46
CA GLY A 116 13.82 1.06 20.61
C GLY A 116 13.00 2.34 20.40
N GLU A 117 13.15 3.00 19.25
CA GLU A 117 12.39 4.21 18.88
C GLU A 117 10.86 3.95 18.88
N LEU A 118 10.41 2.84 18.28
CA LEU A 118 8.98 2.47 18.24
C LEU A 118 8.40 2.18 19.64
N VAL A 119 9.16 1.51 20.52
CA VAL A 119 8.72 1.29 21.90
C VAL A 119 8.77 2.58 22.72
N ALA A 120 9.72 3.48 22.47
CA ALA A 120 9.78 4.80 23.12
C ALA A 120 8.55 5.66 22.78
N ILE A 121 8.08 5.62 21.52
CA ILE A 121 6.81 6.25 21.12
C ILE A 121 5.61 5.61 21.83
N LYS A 122 5.63 4.29 22.08
CA LYS A 122 4.59 3.63 22.88
C LYS A 122 4.61 4.05 24.36
N LEU A 123 5.80 4.31 24.92
CA LEU A 123 5.95 4.70 26.31
C LEU A 123 5.30 6.05 26.65
N THR A 124 4.93 6.90 25.68
CA THR A 124 4.53 8.29 25.97
C THR A 124 3.03 8.59 25.95
N PRO A 125 2.32 8.55 27.10
CA PRO A 125 1.20 9.44 27.37
C PRO A 125 1.76 10.84 27.63
N GLY A 126 1.71 11.72 26.63
CA GLY A 126 2.50 12.96 26.64
C GLY A 126 2.14 13.99 27.72
N HIS A 127 3.16 14.63 28.28
CA HIS A 127 3.26 16.06 28.61
C HIS A 127 4.72 16.55 28.26
N ALA A 128 5.19 17.78 28.57
CA ALA A 128 6.33 18.54 27.94
C ALA A 128 7.79 17.96 28.10
N ASP A 129 8.96 18.61 28.09
CA ASP A 129 9.59 19.93 27.75
C ASP A 129 11.14 19.65 27.59
N ILE A 130 12.00 20.56 27.07
CA ILE A 130 13.44 20.22 26.81
C ILE A 130 14.36 20.33 28.02
N GLN A 131 14.20 19.37 28.93
CA GLN A 131 15.30 18.50 29.38
C GLN A 131 15.12 17.06 28.83
N GLY A 132 13.91 16.74 28.34
CA GLY A 132 13.46 15.37 28.06
C GLY A 132 14.25 14.59 27.01
N ASN A 133 14.88 15.22 26.01
CA ASN A 133 15.63 14.44 25.00
C ASN A 133 16.95 13.87 25.54
N GLU A 134 17.70 14.63 26.33
CA GLU A 134 18.94 14.16 26.96
C GLU A 134 18.61 13.11 28.04
N LEU A 135 17.44 13.22 28.66
CA LEU A 135 16.91 12.27 29.63
C LEU A 135 16.41 10.97 28.97
N ALA A 136 15.69 11.07 27.85
CA ALA A 136 15.23 9.92 27.05
C ALA A 136 16.41 9.12 26.47
N ASP A 137 17.45 9.78 25.95
CA ASP A 137 18.70 9.13 25.53
C ASP A 137 19.37 8.37 26.70
N GLN A 138 19.48 8.99 27.88
CA GLN A 138 20.01 8.33 29.08
C GLN A 138 19.15 7.13 29.51
N LEU A 139 17.82 7.26 29.48
CA LEU A 139 16.88 6.19 29.82
C LEU A 139 16.90 5.04 28.81
N ALA A 140 17.02 5.35 27.52
CA ALA A 140 17.17 4.35 26.47
C ALA A 140 18.52 3.62 26.60
N LYS A 141 19.59 4.34 26.91
CA LYS A 141 20.93 3.78 27.19
C LYS A 141 20.93 2.89 28.43
N LYS A 142 20.27 3.28 29.53
CA LYS A 142 20.07 2.45 30.74
C LYS A 142 19.33 1.15 30.38
N ALA A 143 18.17 1.27 29.72
CA ALA A 143 17.39 0.13 29.24
C ALA A 143 18.20 -0.80 28.32
N ALA A 144 19.06 -0.26 27.45
CA ALA A 144 19.91 -1.05 26.58
C ALA A 144 21.05 -1.78 27.32
N GLN A 145 21.41 -1.40 28.56
CA GLN A 145 22.29 -2.20 29.42
C GLN A 145 21.50 -3.31 30.13
N GLU A 146 20.32 -2.99 30.64
CA GLU A 146 19.45 -3.95 31.32
C GLU A 146 18.92 -5.04 30.38
N ALA A 147 18.69 -4.69 29.11
CA ALA A 147 18.29 -5.60 28.05
C ALA A 147 19.29 -6.74 27.78
N GLU A 148 20.56 -6.63 28.20
CA GLU A 148 21.54 -7.74 28.17
C GLU A 148 21.07 -8.97 28.95
N LYS A 149 20.16 -8.78 29.92
CA LYS A 149 19.63 -9.83 30.81
C LYS A 149 18.30 -10.42 30.33
N ILE A 150 17.76 -9.94 29.22
CA ILE A 150 16.44 -10.33 28.70
C ILE A 150 16.59 -11.43 27.64
N GLN A 151 15.53 -12.20 27.39
CA GLN A 151 15.51 -13.23 26.35
C GLN A 151 15.37 -12.60 24.95
N SER A 152 15.90 -13.26 23.92
CA SER A 152 16.01 -12.66 22.58
C SER A 152 14.67 -12.61 21.83
N ILE A 153 14.20 -11.41 21.48
CA ILE A 153 13.09 -11.20 20.52
C ILE A 153 13.64 -11.33 19.08
N PRO A 154 12.89 -11.91 18.12
CA PRO A 154 13.30 -11.98 16.71
C PRO A 154 13.73 -10.63 16.09
N ILE A 155 14.69 -10.70 15.17
CA ILE A 155 15.26 -9.53 14.49
C ILE A 155 14.45 -9.23 13.23
N PHE A 156 13.68 -8.14 13.23
CA PHE A 156 13.06 -7.62 12.01
C PHE A 156 13.98 -6.59 11.36
N THR A 157 14.36 -6.82 10.11
CA THR A 157 15.07 -5.82 9.31
C THR A 157 14.10 -4.75 8.81
N LYS A 158 14.66 -3.64 8.29
CA LYS A 158 13.88 -2.64 7.57
C LYS A 158 13.10 -3.24 6.38
N GLN A 159 13.59 -4.31 5.76
CA GLN A 159 12.90 -4.97 4.65
C GLN A 159 11.67 -5.75 5.13
N ASP A 160 11.76 -6.42 6.28
CA ASP A 160 10.67 -7.20 6.86
C ASP A 160 9.51 -6.30 7.32
N ILE A 161 9.84 -5.19 8.00
CA ILE A 161 8.86 -4.16 8.39
C ILE A 161 8.18 -3.56 7.14
N GLN A 162 8.97 -3.25 6.10
CA GLN A 162 8.43 -2.75 4.82
C GLN A 162 7.62 -3.79 4.05
N LYS A 163 7.90 -5.08 4.22
CA LYS A 163 7.13 -6.18 3.64
C LYS A 163 5.80 -6.33 4.37
N GLY A 164 5.80 -6.54 5.69
CA GLY A 164 4.57 -6.68 6.49
C GLY A 164 3.61 -5.50 6.33
N ALA A 165 4.13 -4.26 6.26
CA ALA A 165 3.31 -3.08 5.98
C ALA A 165 2.66 -3.11 4.57
N LYS A 166 3.36 -3.58 3.54
CA LYS A 166 2.78 -3.77 2.19
C LYS A 166 1.75 -4.88 2.20
N ASP A 167 2.07 -6.01 2.81
CA ASP A 167 1.22 -7.21 2.81
C ASP A 167 -0.10 -6.94 3.56
N SER A 168 -0.07 -6.22 4.69
CA SER A 168 -1.27 -5.74 5.40
C SER A 168 -2.13 -4.79 4.54
N VAL A 169 -1.51 -3.87 3.80
CA VAL A 169 -2.24 -2.97 2.87
C VAL A 169 -2.83 -3.75 1.68
N MET A 170 -2.10 -4.70 1.11
CA MET A 170 -2.59 -5.56 0.02
C MET A 170 -3.74 -6.45 0.49
N LEU A 171 -3.67 -7.04 1.68
CA LEU A 171 -4.76 -7.83 2.27
C LEU A 171 -6.01 -6.97 2.53
N LYS A 172 -5.83 -5.76 3.08
CA LYS A 172 -6.94 -4.81 3.32
C LYS A 172 -7.56 -4.29 2.01
N TRP A 173 -6.79 -4.23 0.92
CA TRP A 173 -7.30 -3.97 -0.43
C TRP A 173 -8.02 -5.19 -1.02
N GLN A 174 -7.46 -6.40 -0.89
CA GLN A 174 -8.06 -7.67 -1.35
C GLN A 174 -9.43 -7.88 -0.71
N ASN A 175 -9.51 -7.87 0.62
CA ASN A 175 -10.76 -8.03 1.36
C ASN A 175 -11.83 -7.03 0.89
N ARG A 176 -11.44 -5.77 0.62
CA ARG A 176 -12.35 -4.75 0.09
C ARG A 176 -12.73 -5.00 -1.37
N TRP A 177 -11.86 -5.61 -2.17
CA TRP A 177 -12.11 -5.95 -3.56
C TRP A 177 -13.07 -7.14 -3.69
N ASP A 178 -12.97 -8.12 -2.78
CA ASP A 178 -13.89 -9.25 -2.69
C ASP A 178 -15.29 -8.82 -2.23
N THR A 179 -15.38 -8.01 -1.16
CA THR A 179 -16.67 -7.65 -0.54
C THR A 179 -17.37 -6.42 -1.14
N SER A 180 -16.75 -5.71 -2.08
CA SER A 180 -17.32 -4.47 -2.65
C SER A 180 -18.41 -4.75 -3.68
N GLU A 181 -19.60 -4.16 -3.53
CA GLU A 181 -20.64 -4.17 -4.58
C GLU A 181 -20.20 -3.50 -5.90
N LYS A 182 -19.20 -2.60 -5.84
CA LYS A 182 -18.71 -1.88 -7.03
C LYS A 182 -17.74 -2.75 -7.85
N GLY A 183 -17.83 -2.62 -9.18
CA GLY A 183 -16.89 -3.21 -10.13
C GLY A 183 -17.06 -4.71 -10.40
N ARG A 184 -18.21 -5.33 -10.08
CA ARG A 184 -18.38 -6.80 -10.17
C ARG A 184 -18.15 -7.41 -11.56
N ARG A 185 -18.46 -6.71 -12.67
CA ARG A 185 -18.09 -7.18 -14.02
C ARG A 185 -16.56 -7.32 -14.17
N TYR A 186 -15.78 -6.38 -13.60
CA TYR A 186 -14.32 -6.48 -13.64
C TYR A 186 -13.77 -7.57 -12.70
N TYR A 187 -14.43 -7.81 -11.56
CA TYR A 187 -14.08 -8.90 -10.62
C TYR A 187 -14.14 -10.29 -11.27
N ALA A 188 -15.09 -10.52 -12.19
CA ALA A 188 -15.17 -11.78 -12.94
C ALA A 188 -13.89 -12.11 -13.72
N PHE A 189 -13.15 -11.11 -14.19
CA PHE A 189 -11.90 -11.28 -14.93
C PHE A 189 -10.63 -11.16 -14.05
N GLN A 190 -10.69 -10.40 -12.96
CA GLN A 190 -9.57 -10.04 -12.09
C GLN A 190 -9.99 -10.15 -10.61
N GLN A 191 -9.76 -11.31 -9.99
CA GLN A 191 -10.24 -11.60 -8.63
C GLN A 191 -9.25 -11.14 -7.55
N ASN A 192 -7.95 -11.19 -7.83
CA ASN A 192 -6.90 -10.76 -6.91
C ASN A 192 -6.52 -9.29 -7.17
N VAL A 193 -6.02 -8.56 -6.16
CA VAL A 193 -5.49 -7.20 -6.34
C VAL A 193 -4.00 -7.23 -6.69
N LYS A 194 -3.60 -6.43 -7.69
CA LYS A 194 -2.22 -6.32 -8.17
C LYS A 194 -1.71 -4.89 -8.06
N ASN A 195 -0.51 -4.72 -7.48
CA ASN A 195 0.19 -3.44 -7.39
C ASN A 195 1.22 -3.24 -8.53
N THR A 196 1.27 -4.18 -9.48
CA THR A 196 2.12 -4.15 -10.68
C THR A 196 1.27 -3.99 -11.93
N ILE A 197 1.74 -3.16 -12.87
CA ILE A 197 1.25 -3.14 -14.24
C ILE A 197 1.96 -4.29 -14.99
N PRO A 198 1.28 -5.10 -15.83
CA PRO A 198 1.95 -6.07 -16.69
C PRO A 198 2.98 -5.36 -17.57
N LYS A 199 4.22 -5.88 -17.60
CA LYS A 199 5.30 -5.35 -18.45
C LYS A 199 4.94 -5.56 -19.92
N ASP A 200 4.63 -6.80 -20.24
CA ASP A 200 4.40 -7.34 -21.57
C ASP A 200 2.91 -7.20 -21.92
N LYS A 201 2.44 -5.94 -21.86
CA LYS A 201 1.07 -5.57 -22.20
C LYS A 201 0.96 -5.19 -23.69
N PRO A 202 -0.20 -5.39 -24.34
CA PRO A 202 -0.44 -4.90 -25.69
C PRO A 202 -0.35 -3.37 -25.78
N SER A 203 -0.43 -2.84 -27.01
CA SER A 203 -0.35 -1.40 -27.29
C SER A 203 -1.27 -0.60 -26.35
N THR A 204 -0.86 0.59 -25.94
CA THR A 204 -1.59 1.39 -24.94
C THR A 204 -3.03 1.71 -25.35
N GLU A 205 -3.32 1.70 -26.65
CA GLU A 205 -4.68 1.77 -27.18
C GLU A 205 -5.48 0.47 -26.96
N ILE A 206 -4.97 -0.69 -27.40
CA ILE A 206 -5.63 -1.98 -27.21
C ILE A 206 -5.80 -2.32 -25.72
N TYR A 207 -4.80 -2.01 -24.89
CA TYR A 207 -4.89 -2.16 -23.43
C TYR A 207 -6.01 -1.29 -22.83
N ARG A 208 -6.19 -0.05 -23.31
CA ARG A 208 -7.29 0.83 -22.88
C ARG A 208 -8.64 0.30 -23.34
N ILE A 209 -8.76 -0.17 -24.58
CA ILE A 209 -10.01 -0.71 -25.14
C ILE A 209 -10.41 -1.99 -24.39
N THR A 210 -9.52 -2.98 -24.25
CA THR A 210 -9.79 -4.23 -23.51
C THR A 210 -10.12 -3.98 -22.04
N THR A 211 -9.47 -3.02 -21.37
CA THR A 211 -9.85 -2.57 -20.02
C THR A 211 -11.26 -1.96 -19.98
N SER A 212 -11.67 -1.22 -21.01
CA SER A 212 -13.04 -0.70 -21.11
C SER A 212 -14.08 -1.81 -21.33
N LEU A 213 -13.76 -2.85 -22.10
CA LEU A 213 -14.63 -4.02 -22.31
C LEU A 213 -14.76 -4.87 -21.02
N ARG A 214 -13.65 -5.12 -20.31
CA ARG A 214 -13.60 -5.79 -19.00
C ARG A 214 -14.43 -5.06 -17.94
N THR A 215 -14.41 -3.73 -17.92
CA THR A 215 -15.19 -2.93 -16.96
C THR A 215 -16.65 -2.70 -17.40
N GLY A 216 -16.95 -2.86 -18.70
CA GLY A 216 -18.22 -2.45 -19.31
C GLY A 216 -18.27 -0.97 -19.70
N TYR A 217 -17.34 -0.15 -19.22
CA TYR A 217 -17.27 1.30 -19.44
C TYR A 217 -16.67 1.66 -20.82
N CYS A 218 -17.21 1.06 -21.87
CA CYS A 218 -16.67 1.03 -23.24
C CYS A 218 -17.43 1.93 -24.21
N ASN A 219 -16.84 2.24 -25.37
CA ASN A 219 -17.44 3.12 -26.41
C ASN A 219 -18.58 2.45 -27.22
N LEU A 220 -19.36 1.55 -26.60
CA LEU A 220 -20.51 0.85 -27.17
C LEU A 220 -21.83 1.52 -26.78
N ASN A 221 -22.84 1.38 -27.62
CA ASN A 221 -24.06 2.18 -27.57
C ASN A 221 -24.92 1.89 -26.33
N SER A 222 -24.90 0.65 -25.81
CA SER A 222 -25.53 0.32 -24.51
C SER A 222 -24.96 1.13 -23.33
N TYR A 223 -23.65 1.35 -23.28
CA TYR A 223 -23.03 2.17 -22.22
C TYR A 223 -23.26 3.68 -22.46
N LYS A 224 -23.23 4.11 -23.72
CA LYS A 224 -23.54 5.51 -24.09
C LYS A 224 -24.95 5.91 -23.69
N SER A 225 -25.95 5.08 -24.00
CA SER A 225 -27.36 5.33 -23.66
C SER A 225 -27.60 5.29 -22.14
N MET A 226 -26.90 4.40 -21.41
CA MET A 226 -26.95 4.34 -19.95
C MET A 226 -26.42 5.63 -19.29
N ILE A 227 -25.43 6.31 -19.87
CA ILE A 227 -24.96 7.63 -19.39
C ILE A 227 -25.87 8.76 -19.89
N CYS A 228 -26.30 8.69 -21.15
CA CYS A 228 -27.05 9.74 -21.83
C CYS A 228 -28.29 9.13 -22.52
N PRO A 229 -29.46 9.10 -21.86
CA PRO A 229 -30.67 8.45 -22.37
C PRO A 229 -31.24 9.01 -23.69
N ALA A 230 -30.68 10.10 -24.22
CA ALA A 230 -30.99 10.62 -25.55
C ALA A 230 -30.24 9.88 -26.68
N LEU A 231 -29.28 9.00 -26.36
CA LEU A 231 -28.55 8.18 -27.32
C LEU A 231 -29.21 6.81 -27.49
N ILE A 232 -29.28 6.35 -28.73
CA ILE A 232 -29.77 5.01 -29.08
C ILE A 232 -28.76 3.95 -28.60
N ASP A 233 -29.26 2.85 -28.05
CA ASP A 233 -28.49 1.72 -27.50
C ASP A 233 -28.09 0.66 -28.54
N LYS A 234 -28.73 0.69 -29.71
CA LYS A 234 -28.59 -0.29 -30.79
C LYS A 234 -27.30 -0.15 -31.61
N CYS A 235 -26.81 -1.28 -32.11
CA CYS A 235 -25.83 -1.37 -33.19
C CYS A 235 -26.51 -1.19 -34.56
N SER A 236 -25.73 -1.07 -35.63
CA SER A 236 -26.26 -0.95 -37.01
C SER A 236 -27.00 -2.20 -37.51
N CYS A 237 -26.77 -3.37 -36.91
CA CYS A 237 -27.56 -4.59 -37.14
C CYS A 237 -28.91 -4.60 -36.39
N GLY A 238 -29.25 -3.55 -35.63
CA GLY A 238 -30.55 -3.39 -34.97
C GLY A 238 -30.69 -4.02 -33.57
N GLN A 239 -29.72 -4.82 -33.15
CA GLN A 239 -29.61 -5.39 -31.80
C GLN A 239 -28.96 -4.41 -30.81
N ILE A 240 -29.15 -4.63 -29.50
CA ILE A 240 -28.55 -3.78 -28.44
C ILE A 240 -27.02 -3.99 -28.42
N GLU A 241 -26.25 -2.92 -28.49
CA GLU A 241 -24.78 -3.01 -28.61
C GLU A 241 -24.12 -3.18 -27.23
N THR A 242 -24.22 -4.38 -26.67
CA THR A 242 -23.48 -4.79 -25.45
C THR A 242 -22.04 -5.19 -25.76
N VAL A 243 -21.19 -5.32 -24.73
CA VAL A 243 -19.83 -5.88 -24.87
C VAL A 243 -19.86 -7.27 -25.48
N ASP A 244 -20.79 -8.09 -25.01
CA ASP A 244 -20.89 -9.49 -25.39
C ASP A 244 -21.47 -9.61 -26.81
N HIS A 245 -22.43 -8.76 -27.19
CA HIS A 245 -22.87 -8.62 -28.59
C HIS A 245 -21.72 -8.25 -29.54
N TYR A 246 -20.86 -7.31 -29.16
CA TYR A 246 -19.67 -6.97 -29.95
C TYR A 246 -18.70 -8.15 -30.09
N LEU A 247 -18.36 -8.81 -28.97
CA LEU A 247 -17.35 -9.88 -28.92
C LEU A 247 -17.83 -11.25 -29.43
N LEU A 248 -19.13 -11.55 -29.38
CA LEU A 248 -19.68 -12.88 -29.62
C LEU A 248 -20.72 -12.94 -30.75
N ASP A 249 -21.64 -11.96 -30.86
CA ASP A 249 -22.92 -12.15 -31.58
C ASP A 249 -23.14 -11.28 -32.84
N CYS A 250 -22.43 -10.16 -32.98
CA CYS A 250 -22.76 -9.15 -34.01
C CYS A 250 -22.33 -9.56 -35.44
N GLU A 251 -23.32 -9.77 -36.30
CA GLU A 251 -23.14 -10.14 -37.73
C GLU A 251 -22.16 -9.23 -38.49
N ASN A 252 -22.12 -7.92 -38.18
CA ASN A 252 -21.20 -6.95 -38.79
C ASN A 252 -19.71 -7.27 -38.61
N TYR A 253 -19.37 -8.15 -37.65
CA TYR A 253 -17.99 -8.45 -37.27
C TYR A 253 -17.64 -9.93 -37.47
N GLU A 254 -18.49 -10.71 -38.13
CA GLU A 254 -18.34 -12.18 -38.19
C GLU A 254 -17.08 -12.62 -38.95
N GLU A 255 -16.64 -11.91 -39.99
CA GLU A 255 -15.38 -12.23 -40.69
C GLU A 255 -14.15 -12.07 -39.77
N ALA A 256 -14.13 -11.03 -38.93
CA ALA A 256 -13.09 -10.84 -37.93
C ALA A 256 -13.21 -11.88 -36.80
N ARG A 257 -14.44 -12.28 -36.46
CA ARG A 257 -14.74 -13.28 -35.43
C ARG A 257 -14.32 -14.68 -35.83
N GLU A 258 -14.47 -15.06 -37.10
CA GLU A 258 -14.01 -16.34 -37.65
C GLU A 258 -12.48 -16.44 -37.66
N LYS A 259 -11.77 -15.35 -38.00
CA LYS A 259 -10.30 -15.28 -37.85
C LYS A 259 -9.89 -15.47 -36.39
N LEU A 260 -10.60 -14.83 -35.46
CA LEU A 260 -10.37 -14.94 -34.02
C LEU A 260 -10.65 -16.36 -33.49
N ARG A 261 -11.77 -16.99 -33.85
CA ARG A 261 -12.10 -18.40 -33.53
C ARG A 261 -11.04 -19.35 -34.06
N SER A 262 -10.66 -19.20 -35.33
CA SER A 262 -9.65 -20.03 -35.99
C SER A 262 -8.30 -19.96 -35.28
N ALA A 263 -7.85 -18.76 -34.90
CA ALA A 263 -6.59 -18.58 -34.19
C ALA A 263 -6.65 -19.09 -32.74
N LEU A 264 -7.75 -18.82 -32.01
CA LEU A 264 -7.93 -19.27 -30.63
C LEU A 264 -8.10 -20.79 -30.53
N TYR A 265 -8.57 -21.47 -31.56
CA TYR A 265 -8.66 -22.93 -31.57
C TYR A 265 -7.29 -23.60 -31.40
N PHE A 266 -6.25 -23.09 -32.06
CA PHE A 266 -4.87 -23.61 -31.92
C PHE A 266 -4.27 -23.41 -30.51
N ILE A 267 -4.80 -22.46 -29.74
CA ILE A 267 -4.36 -22.13 -28.38
C ILE A 267 -5.19 -22.90 -27.33
N THR A 268 -6.51 -22.90 -27.48
CA THR A 268 -7.46 -23.33 -26.45
C THR A 268 -8.06 -24.72 -26.68
N SER A 269 -7.88 -25.28 -27.89
CA SER A 269 -8.61 -26.45 -28.39
C SER A 269 -10.15 -26.32 -28.34
N LYS A 270 -10.68 -25.10 -28.21
CA LYS A 270 -12.11 -24.78 -28.25
C LYS A 270 -12.45 -23.94 -29.48
N LEU A 271 -13.65 -24.15 -30.02
CA LEU A 271 -14.27 -23.29 -31.05
C LEU A 271 -15.26 -22.27 -30.45
N THR A 272 -15.64 -22.43 -29.17
CA THR A 272 -16.50 -21.49 -28.46
C THR A 272 -15.73 -20.22 -28.11
N LEU A 273 -16.31 -19.06 -28.43
CA LEU A 273 -15.88 -17.79 -27.85
C LEU A 273 -16.66 -17.58 -26.54
N GLU A 274 -15.92 -17.25 -25.48
CA GLU A 274 -16.42 -16.97 -24.14
C GLU A 274 -15.83 -15.61 -23.73
N SER A 275 -16.65 -14.65 -23.30
CA SER A 275 -16.16 -13.32 -22.87
C SER A 275 -15.13 -13.44 -21.73
N GLU A 276 -15.29 -14.45 -20.88
CA GLU A 276 -14.42 -14.86 -19.78
C GLU A 276 -13.02 -15.28 -20.24
N VAL A 277 -12.90 -15.83 -21.46
CA VAL A 277 -11.62 -16.22 -22.08
C VAL A 277 -11.01 -15.03 -22.82
N LEU A 278 -11.80 -14.34 -23.65
CA LEU A 278 -11.33 -13.18 -24.43
C LEU A 278 -10.86 -12.02 -23.54
N LEU A 279 -11.59 -11.74 -22.46
CA LEU A 279 -11.32 -10.63 -21.55
C LEU A 279 -10.55 -11.05 -20.29
N ALA A 280 -10.07 -12.30 -20.21
CA ALA A 280 -9.30 -12.83 -19.09
C ALA A 280 -8.14 -11.90 -18.66
N THR A 281 -7.75 -11.97 -17.38
CA THR A 281 -6.44 -11.49 -16.91
C THR A 281 -5.59 -12.65 -16.39
N THR A 282 -4.35 -12.36 -15.95
CA THR A 282 -3.27 -13.33 -15.66
C THR A 282 -3.50 -14.24 -14.43
N GLU A 283 -4.77 -14.55 -14.15
CA GLU A 283 -5.29 -15.40 -13.07
C GLU A 283 -6.24 -16.52 -13.57
N ASN A 284 -6.65 -16.53 -14.84
CA ASN A 284 -7.35 -17.69 -15.41
C ASN A 284 -6.34 -18.81 -15.64
N ASP A 285 -6.16 -19.69 -14.65
CA ASP A 285 -5.11 -20.72 -14.64
C ASP A 285 -5.14 -21.65 -15.87
N ASN A 286 -6.31 -21.86 -16.49
CA ASN A 286 -6.44 -22.66 -17.72
C ASN A 286 -5.70 -22.06 -18.94
N TYR A 287 -5.53 -20.73 -18.97
CA TYR A 287 -4.99 -20.00 -20.13
C TYR A 287 -3.83 -19.06 -19.78
N LYS A 288 -3.30 -19.16 -18.55
CA LYS A 288 -2.27 -18.30 -17.97
C LYS A 288 -1.00 -18.16 -18.81
N HIS A 289 -0.63 -19.21 -19.54
CA HIS A 289 0.54 -19.26 -20.42
C HIS A 289 0.31 -18.71 -21.83
N HIS A 290 -0.95 -18.46 -22.21
CA HIS A 290 -1.36 -18.02 -23.54
C HIS A 290 -2.08 -16.68 -23.56
N ILE A 291 -2.11 -15.99 -22.42
CA ILE A 291 -2.93 -14.79 -22.26
C ILE A 291 -2.36 -13.54 -22.93
N GLU A 292 -1.08 -13.58 -23.29
CA GLU A 292 -0.44 -12.60 -24.17
C GLU A 292 -0.90 -12.86 -25.61
N ASP A 293 -0.83 -14.11 -26.10
CA ASP A 293 -1.38 -14.54 -27.40
C ASP A 293 -2.86 -14.15 -27.56
N ILE A 294 -3.70 -14.44 -26.55
CA ILE A 294 -5.14 -14.14 -26.54
C ILE A 294 -5.38 -12.62 -26.58
N GLN A 295 -4.58 -11.82 -25.88
CA GLN A 295 -4.73 -10.36 -25.89
C GLN A 295 -4.27 -9.71 -27.19
N ASP A 296 -3.26 -10.26 -27.86
CA ASP A 296 -2.84 -9.79 -29.19
C ASP A 296 -3.81 -10.24 -30.29
N LEU A 297 -4.37 -11.46 -30.23
CA LEU A 297 -5.45 -11.89 -31.12
C LEU A 297 -6.72 -11.04 -30.95
N LEU A 298 -7.13 -10.75 -29.72
CA LEU A 298 -8.20 -9.78 -29.45
C LEU A 298 -7.82 -8.37 -29.93
N GLY A 299 -6.53 -8.02 -29.85
CA GLY A 299 -5.97 -6.77 -30.39
C GLY A 299 -5.99 -6.69 -31.92
N VAL A 300 -5.94 -7.81 -32.64
CA VAL A 300 -6.19 -7.90 -34.09
C VAL A 300 -7.68 -7.74 -34.37
N PHE A 301 -8.55 -8.51 -33.70
CA PHE A 301 -10.01 -8.39 -33.85
C PHE A 301 -10.52 -6.95 -33.63
N ILE A 302 -10.04 -6.27 -32.59
CA ILE A 302 -10.41 -4.87 -32.30
C ILE A 302 -10.04 -3.91 -33.45
N LYS A 303 -8.94 -4.17 -34.18
CA LYS A 303 -8.54 -3.39 -35.36
C LYS A 303 -9.38 -3.76 -36.58
N ASP A 304 -9.49 -5.05 -36.89
CA ASP A 304 -10.25 -5.58 -38.04
C ASP A 304 -11.71 -5.11 -38.03
N THR A 305 -12.34 -5.02 -36.85
CA THR A 305 -13.74 -4.53 -36.73
C THR A 305 -13.92 -3.03 -36.98
N GLY A 306 -12.85 -2.22 -36.95
CA GLY A 306 -12.92 -0.76 -37.05
C GLY A 306 -13.78 -0.04 -35.99
N ARG A 307 -14.35 -0.77 -35.02
CA ARG A 307 -15.41 -0.24 -34.14
C ARG A 307 -14.88 0.72 -33.06
N PHE A 308 -13.58 0.73 -32.80
CA PHE A 308 -12.94 1.58 -31.79
C PHE A 308 -11.92 2.59 -32.35
N THR A 309 -11.63 2.55 -33.65
CA THR A 309 -10.89 3.60 -34.35
C THR A 309 -11.73 4.88 -34.45
N LYS A 310 -11.05 6.02 -34.59
CA LYS A 310 -11.65 7.36 -34.80
C LYS A 310 -11.48 7.80 -36.24
#